data_AF-A0A0F4L144-F1
#
_entry.id   AF-A0A0F4L144-F1
#
_cell.length_a   1.000
_cell.length_b   1.000
_cell.length_c   1.000
_cell.angle_alpha   90.00
_cell.angle_beta   90.00
_cell.angle_gamma   90.00
#
_symmetry.space_group_name_H-M   'P 1'
#
loop_
_entity.id
_entity.type
_entity.pdbx_description
1 polymer ?
#
loop_
_entity_poly.entity_id
_entity_poly.type
_entity_poly.pdbx_seq_one_letter_code
_entity_poly.pdbx_strand_id
1 'polypeptide(L)'
;MVGPQSNPLPTYWLALPSQGRAKLIRMRFVVGIYRLLIAFFCLGGTYEAWLLGIGNKWVYFTFQTNIALGLVMLWAGAATLLKGIQPPAWLKGCLTLYIVITGLVAILVLGLNSTDYRLVLGIRTTWMIHVISPILASVDFLLFDPHRRFHWHNVLTWLIYFPFYVAFVLIRAAIWPHSGPQPGGNPYPYAFLDLEHLGWAQLTVNLAEYLVVFFALSLVIFLIDRILPAKTPLTIDR
;
A
#
# COMPACT_ATOMS: atom_id res chain seq x y z
N MET A 1 -18.91 9.46 40.20
CA MET A 1 -18.46 10.53 39.28
C MET A 1 -16.94 10.60 39.36
N VAL A 2 -16.23 9.98 38.42
CA VAL A 2 -14.77 10.01 38.33
C VAL A 2 -14.42 11.09 37.30
N GLY A 3 -13.76 12.16 37.72
CA GLY A 3 -13.34 13.25 36.84
C GLY A 3 -12.28 12.79 35.83
N PRO A 4 -12.12 13.50 34.70
CA PRO A 4 -11.14 13.13 33.69
C PRO A 4 -9.73 13.35 34.23
N GLN A 5 -8.97 12.26 34.42
CA GLN A 5 -7.53 12.34 34.64
C GLN A 5 -6.88 12.84 33.35
N SER A 6 -6.57 14.13 33.31
CA SER A 6 -5.65 14.68 32.32
C SER A 6 -4.28 14.04 32.57
N ASN A 7 -3.86 13.12 31.70
CA ASN A 7 -2.48 12.67 31.68
C ASN A 7 -1.60 13.88 31.33
N PRO A 8 -0.79 14.43 32.26
CA PRO A 8 0.12 15.50 31.91
C PRO A 8 1.09 14.97 30.85
N LEU A 9 1.26 15.71 29.76
CA LEU A 9 2.26 15.42 28.72
C LEU A 9 3.61 15.20 29.43
N PRO A 10 4.29 14.05 29.26
CA PRO A 10 5.35 13.74 30.18
C PRO A 10 6.56 14.64 29.83
N THR A 11 7.09 15.31 30.85
CA THR A 11 8.06 16.43 30.83
C THR A 11 9.47 16.05 30.34
N TYR A 12 9.69 14.82 29.88
CA TYR A 12 10.99 14.30 29.45
C TYR A 12 11.57 15.01 28.21
N TRP A 13 10.75 15.72 27.43
CA TRP A 13 11.23 16.48 26.25
C TRP A 13 12.14 17.65 26.60
N LEU A 14 12.11 18.13 27.84
CA LEU A 14 12.98 19.19 28.35
C LEU A 14 14.35 18.67 28.82
N ALA A 15 14.49 17.36 29.04
CA ALA A 15 15.71 16.74 29.60
C ALA A 15 16.72 16.25 28.53
N LEU A 16 16.42 16.43 27.25
CA LEU A 16 17.30 16.01 26.15
C LEU A 16 18.35 17.07 25.83
N PRO A 17 19.61 16.69 25.56
CA PRO A 17 20.59 17.60 24.97
C PRO A 17 20.00 18.26 23.73
N SER A 18 20.22 19.58 23.56
CA SER A 18 19.64 20.40 22.49
C SER A 18 19.80 19.76 21.09
N GLN A 19 20.93 19.09 20.85
CA GLN A 19 21.23 18.40 19.59
C GLN A 19 20.34 17.18 19.31
N GLY A 20 20.01 16.36 20.33
CA GLY A 20 19.14 15.20 20.17
C GLY A 20 17.69 15.59 19.85
N ARG A 21 17.22 16.66 20.50
CA ARG A 21 15.89 17.23 20.26
C ARG A 21 15.78 17.83 18.85
N ALA A 22 16.80 18.56 18.40
CA ALA A 22 16.85 19.13 17.05
C ALA A 22 16.88 18.04 15.96
N LYS A 23 17.69 16.98 16.14
CA LYS A 23 17.75 15.83 15.22
C LYS A 23 16.38 15.16 15.08
N LEU A 24 15.70 14.92 16.20
CA LEU A 24 14.39 14.28 16.19
C LEU A 24 13.34 15.14 15.45
N ILE A 25 13.29 16.45 15.75
CA ILE A 25 12.35 17.37 15.09
C ILE A 25 12.59 17.34 13.57
N ARG A 26 13.85 17.45 13.13
CA ARG A 26 14.22 17.38 11.71
C ARG A 26 13.77 16.06 11.06
N MET A 27 14.05 14.92 11.69
CA MET A 27 13.67 13.62 11.15
C MET A 27 12.16 13.44 11.05
N ARG A 28 11.39 13.98 12.00
CA ARG A 28 9.92 13.97 11.92
C ARG A 28 9.39 14.74 10.71
N PHE A 29 9.96 15.91 10.42
CA PHE A 29 9.58 16.65 9.21
C PHE A 29 9.94 15.86 7.95
N VAL A 30 11.15 15.32 7.87
CA VAL A 30 11.58 14.51 6.72
C VAL A 30 10.66 13.32 6.49
N VAL A 31 10.40 12.50 7.51
CA VAL A 31 9.54 11.30 7.39
C VAL A 31 8.09 11.68 7.14
N GLY A 32 7.59 12.73 7.78
CA GLY A 32 6.23 13.22 7.57
C GLY A 32 6.01 13.64 6.12
N ILE A 33 6.90 14.47 5.57
CA ILE A 33 6.84 14.89 4.16
C ILE A 33 7.02 13.68 3.22
N TYR A 34 7.93 12.75 3.52
CA TYR A 34 8.11 11.54 2.73
C TYR A 34 6.82 10.72 2.59
N ARG A 35 6.08 10.55 3.68
CA ARG A 35 4.80 9.84 3.68
C ARG A 35 3.71 10.61 2.92
N LEU A 36 3.69 11.94 3.03
CA LEU A 36 2.80 12.77 2.20
C LEU A 36 3.15 12.70 0.72
N LEU A 37 4.42 12.52 0.35
CA LEU A 37 4.82 12.29 -1.04
C LEU A 37 4.32 10.93 -1.54
N ILE A 38 4.40 9.86 -0.75
CA ILE A 38 3.78 8.57 -1.10
C ILE A 38 2.27 8.75 -1.35
N ALA A 39 1.59 9.47 -0.45
CA ALA A 39 0.17 9.76 -0.58
C ALA A 39 -0.14 10.52 -1.87
N PHE A 40 0.66 11.53 -2.22
CA PHE A 40 0.53 12.26 -3.48
C PHE A 40 0.65 11.33 -4.70
N PHE A 41 1.67 10.46 -4.76
CA PHE A 41 1.84 9.56 -5.91
C PHE A 41 0.71 8.54 -6.03
N CYS A 42 0.25 8.01 -4.90
CA CYS A 42 -0.88 7.08 -4.83
C CYS A 42 -2.20 7.72 -5.30
N LEU A 43 -2.56 8.88 -4.72
CA LEU A 43 -3.82 9.56 -5.01
C LEU A 43 -3.79 10.22 -6.40
N GLY A 44 -2.67 10.86 -6.74
CA GLY A 44 -2.46 11.49 -8.04
C GLY A 44 -2.44 10.47 -9.17
N GLY A 45 -1.82 9.30 -8.99
CA GLY A 45 -1.79 8.27 -10.01
C GLY A 45 -3.12 7.51 -10.17
N THR A 46 -4.06 7.66 -9.22
CA THR A 46 -5.40 7.07 -9.28
C THR A 46 -6.51 8.09 -9.57
N TYR A 47 -6.17 9.35 -9.86
CA TYR A 47 -7.12 10.46 -10.01
C TYR A 47 -8.24 10.19 -11.02
N GLU A 48 -7.94 9.44 -12.08
CA GLU A 48 -8.90 9.06 -13.11
C GLU A 48 -10.14 8.34 -12.54
N ALA A 49 -9.95 7.55 -11.48
CA ALA A 49 -11.02 6.76 -10.90
C ALA A 49 -11.98 7.58 -10.02
N TRP A 50 -11.47 8.58 -9.31
CA TRP A 50 -12.25 9.35 -8.32
C TRP A 50 -12.56 10.78 -8.74
N LEU A 51 -11.70 11.43 -9.54
CA LEU A 51 -11.92 12.80 -9.99
C LEU A 51 -12.65 12.85 -11.34
N LEU A 52 -12.28 11.98 -12.28
CA LEU A 52 -12.90 11.92 -13.61
C LEU A 52 -14.10 10.95 -13.67
N GLY A 53 -14.38 10.25 -12.58
CA GLY A 53 -15.50 9.31 -12.49
C GLY A 53 -15.38 8.09 -13.41
N ILE A 54 -14.17 7.71 -13.81
CA ILE A 54 -13.96 6.53 -14.68
C ILE A 54 -14.08 5.26 -13.85
N GLY A 55 -15.33 4.89 -13.54
CA GLY A 55 -15.69 3.86 -12.56
C GLY A 55 -15.04 2.49 -12.80
N ASN A 56 -14.81 2.11 -14.06
CA ASN A 56 -14.18 0.84 -14.40
C ASN A 56 -12.73 0.72 -13.90
N LYS A 57 -12.04 1.83 -13.62
CA LYS A 57 -10.69 1.78 -13.02
C LYS A 57 -10.70 1.12 -11.64
N TRP A 58 -11.81 1.20 -10.90
CA TRP A 58 -11.95 0.57 -9.58
C TRP A 58 -11.98 -0.96 -9.61
N VAL A 59 -12.10 -1.58 -10.79
CA VAL A 59 -12.03 -3.03 -10.93
C VAL A 59 -10.60 -3.54 -10.74
N TYR A 60 -9.59 -2.70 -11.03
CA TYR A 60 -8.19 -3.06 -10.88
C TYR A 60 -7.75 -3.05 -9.41
N PHE A 61 -7.14 -4.16 -8.98
CA PHE A 61 -6.46 -4.26 -7.67
C PHE A 61 -5.46 -3.12 -7.46
N THR A 62 -4.76 -2.72 -8.52
CA THR A 62 -3.80 -1.61 -8.48
C THR A 62 -4.43 -0.31 -7.98
N PHE A 63 -5.63 0.05 -8.47
CA PHE A 63 -6.31 1.29 -8.08
C PHE A 63 -6.80 1.21 -6.64
N GLN A 64 -7.40 0.08 -6.26
CA GLN A 64 -7.88 -0.17 -4.90
C GLN A 64 -6.73 -0.07 -3.88
N THR A 65 -5.60 -0.73 -4.17
CA THR A 65 -4.40 -0.73 -3.32
C THR A 65 -3.76 0.64 -3.22
N ASN A 66 -3.57 1.34 -4.33
CA ASN A 66 -2.96 2.68 -4.29
C ASN A 66 -3.83 3.67 -3.53
N ILE A 67 -5.16 3.64 -3.69
CA ILE A 67 -6.03 4.52 -2.89
C ILE A 67 -5.93 4.20 -1.40
N ALA A 68 -6.02 2.92 -1.02
CA ALA A 68 -5.90 2.52 0.38
C ALA A 68 -4.55 2.93 0.98
N LEU A 69 -3.45 2.68 0.28
CA LEU A 69 -2.12 3.12 0.68
C LEU A 69 -2.01 4.64 0.76
N GLY A 70 -2.54 5.36 -0.22
CA GLY A 70 -2.50 6.82 -0.27
C GLY A 70 -3.18 7.45 0.94
N LEU A 71 -4.36 6.96 1.32
CA LEU A 71 -5.07 7.40 2.52
C LEU A 71 -4.32 7.06 3.81
N VAL A 72 -3.76 5.85 3.91
CA VAL A 72 -2.97 5.44 5.08
C VAL A 72 -1.67 6.23 5.21
N MET A 73 -1.02 6.58 4.10
CA MET A 73 0.20 7.39 4.10
C MET A 73 -0.09 8.87 4.34
N LEU A 74 -1.27 9.37 3.92
CA LEU A 74 -1.76 10.68 4.33
C LEU A 74 -1.97 10.74 5.85
N TRP A 75 -2.64 9.73 6.42
CA TRP A 75 -2.78 9.59 7.88
C TRP A 75 -1.42 9.48 8.57
N ALA A 76 -0.52 8.60 8.11
CA ALA A 76 0.80 8.43 8.70
C ALA A 76 1.65 9.70 8.63
N GLY A 77 1.62 10.42 7.50
CA GLY A 77 2.31 11.69 7.31
C GLY A 77 1.79 12.76 8.26
N ALA A 78 0.47 12.97 8.31
CA ALA A 78 -0.17 13.91 9.23
C ALA A 78 0.12 13.56 10.69
N ALA A 79 -0.01 12.29 11.09
CA ALA A 79 0.29 11.83 12.44
C ALA A 79 1.77 12.07 12.81
N THR A 80 2.70 11.90 11.87
CA THR A 80 4.14 12.13 12.10
C THR A 80 4.43 13.62 12.34
N LEU A 81 3.82 14.52 11.55
CA LEU A 81 4.00 15.96 11.68
C LEU A 81 3.28 16.54 12.91
N LEU A 82 2.02 16.13 13.13
CA LEU A 82 1.14 16.66 14.18
C LEU A 82 1.26 15.92 15.53
N LYS A 83 2.17 14.93 15.64
CA LYS A 83 2.31 14.06 16.82
C LYS A 83 1.04 13.25 17.15
N GLY A 84 0.27 12.89 16.12
CA GLY A 84 -0.94 12.09 16.25
C GLY A 84 -0.68 10.58 16.36
N ILE A 85 -1.78 9.82 16.44
CA ILE A 85 -1.75 8.35 16.47
C ILE A 85 -1.39 7.82 15.09
N GLN A 86 -0.41 6.91 15.02
CA GLN A 86 0.02 6.28 13.77
C GLN A 86 -0.94 5.16 13.33
N PRO A 87 -1.02 4.85 12.02
CA PRO A 87 -1.77 3.70 11.55
C PRO A 87 -1.31 2.38 12.20
N PRO A 88 -2.22 1.41 12.40
CA PRO A 88 -1.86 0.11 12.95
C PRO A 88 -0.77 -0.57 12.13
N ALA A 89 0.19 -1.21 12.80
CA ALA A 89 1.28 -1.92 12.14
C ALA A 89 0.75 -2.98 11.15
N TRP A 90 -0.30 -3.71 11.55
CA TRP A 90 -0.97 -4.68 10.67
C TRP A 90 -1.42 -4.07 9.34
N LEU A 91 -2.05 -2.89 9.37
CA LEU A 91 -2.56 -2.22 8.18
C LEU A 91 -1.41 -1.73 7.29
N LYS A 92 -0.35 -1.17 7.86
CA LYS A 92 0.84 -0.77 7.10
C LYS A 92 1.51 -1.96 6.43
N GLY A 93 1.75 -3.05 7.17
CA GLY A 93 2.35 -4.27 6.61
C GLY A 93 1.51 -4.87 5.48
N CYS A 94 0.18 -4.91 5.65
CA CYS A 94 -0.78 -5.35 4.64
C CYS A 94 -0.66 -4.52 3.34
N LEU A 95 -0.67 -3.19 3.45
CA LEU A 95 -0.60 -2.32 2.28
C LEU A 95 0.81 -2.26 1.66
N THR A 96 1.86 -2.47 2.44
CA THR A 96 3.23 -2.68 1.91
C THR A 96 3.28 -3.96 1.06
N LEU A 97 2.68 -5.07 1.52
CA LEU A 97 2.60 -6.29 0.71
C LEU A 97 1.86 -6.02 -0.61
N TYR A 98 0.68 -5.39 -0.55
CA TYR A 98 -0.15 -5.17 -1.73
C TYR A 98 0.51 -4.25 -2.76
N ILE A 99 1.19 -3.20 -2.30
CA ILE A 99 1.86 -2.27 -3.23
C ILE A 99 3.12 -2.90 -3.83
N VAL A 100 3.84 -3.75 -3.09
CA VAL A 100 4.95 -4.54 -3.65
C VAL A 100 4.45 -5.53 -4.70
N ILE A 101 3.36 -6.25 -4.42
CA ILE A 101 2.69 -7.13 -5.40
C ILE A 101 2.30 -6.33 -6.65
N THR A 102 1.69 -5.16 -6.46
CA THR A 102 1.27 -4.27 -7.55
C THR A 102 2.45 -3.95 -8.47
N GLY A 103 3.59 -3.52 -7.92
CA GLY A 103 4.77 -3.19 -8.71
C GLY A 103 5.39 -4.41 -9.41
N LEU A 104 5.49 -5.54 -8.71
CA LEU A 104 6.07 -6.77 -9.28
C LEU A 104 5.20 -7.31 -10.42
N VAL A 105 3.89 -7.41 -10.24
CA VAL A 105 2.97 -7.87 -11.29
C VAL A 105 3.01 -6.90 -12.49
N ALA A 106 3.12 -5.60 -12.25
CA ALA A 106 3.24 -4.63 -13.33
C ALA A 106 4.47 -4.89 -14.21
N ILE A 107 5.63 -5.09 -13.59
CA ILE A 107 6.91 -5.18 -14.30
C ILE A 107 7.09 -6.57 -14.92
N LEU A 108 6.70 -7.62 -14.21
CA LEU A 108 6.97 -9.00 -14.58
C LEU A 108 5.86 -9.64 -15.43
N VAL A 109 4.62 -9.14 -15.33
CA VAL A 109 3.45 -9.77 -15.97
C VAL A 109 2.77 -8.85 -16.98
N LEU A 110 2.50 -7.60 -16.61
CA LEU A 110 1.65 -6.71 -17.43
C LEU A 110 2.43 -5.85 -18.42
N GLY A 111 3.68 -5.51 -18.10
CA GLY A 111 4.45 -4.51 -18.81
C GLY A 111 3.99 -3.07 -18.53
N LEU A 112 4.88 -2.11 -18.75
CA LEU A 112 4.64 -0.68 -18.49
C LEU A 112 4.56 0.19 -19.76
N ASN A 113 4.56 -0.44 -20.93
CA ASN A 113 4.74 0.23 -22.23
C ASN A 113 3.43 0.66 -22.91
N SER A 114 2.35 0.85 -22.15
CA SER A 114 1.10 1.40 -22.71
C SER A 114 1.35 2.79 -23.30
N THR A 115 0.86 3.02 -24.52
CA THR A 115 0.81 4.34 -25.16
C THR A 115 -0.36 5.18 -24.65
N ASP A 116 -1.37 4.55 -24.05
CA ASP A 116 -2.48 5.21 -23.37
C ASP A 116 -2.10 5.43 -21.89
N TYR A 117 -1.68 6.66 -21.59
CA TYR A 117 -1.35 7.12 -20.24
C TYR A 117 -1.74 8.58 -20.05
N ARG A 118 -1.98 8.95 -18.80
CA ARG A 118 -2.17 10.35 -18.40
C ARG A 118 -0.96 10.88 -17.66
N LEU A 119 -0.86 12.20 -17.58
CA LEU A 119 0.24 12.90 -16.91
C LEU A 119 -0.29 13.69 -15.71
N VAL A 120 0.43 13.59 -14.60
CA VAL A 120 0.29 14.49 -13.45
C VAL A 120 1.67 15.10 -13.19
N LEU A 121 1.77 16.42 -13.34
CA LEU A 121 3.05 17.15 -13.24
C LEU A 121 4.17 16.56 -14.14
N GLY A 122 3.81 16.12 -15.35
CA GLY A 122 4.76 15.52 -16.30
C GLY A 122 5.13 14.06 -16.02
N ILE A 123 4.56 13.44 -14.97
CA ILE A 123 4.80 12.03 -14.62
C ILE A 123 3.63 11.18 -15.10
N ARG A 124 3.92 10.04 -15.75
CA ARG A 124 2.89 9.09 -16.19
C ARG A 124 2.17 8.50 -14.99
N THR A 125 0.84 8.55 -14.95
CA THR A 125 0.05 7.96 -13.87
C THR A 125 0.38 6.49 -13.67
N THR A 126 0.54 5.74 -14.75
CA THR A 126 0.98 4.33 -14.72
C THR A 126 2.28 4.13 -13.95
N TRP A 127 3.28 4.99 -14.12
CA TRP A 127 4.54 4.95 -13.38
C TRP A 127 4.36 5.34 -11.91
N MET A 128 3.49 6.30 -11.61
CA MET A 128 3.19 6.68 -10.23
C MET A 128 2.70 5.47 -9.41
N ILE A 129 1.73 4.72 -9.94
CA ILE A 129 1.05 3.65 -9.20
C ILE A 129 1.70 2.27 -9.31
N HIS A 130 2.56 2.02 -10.30
CA HIS A 130 3.23 0.73 -10.50
C HIS A 130 4.75 0.75 -10.25
N VAL A 131 5.38 1.92 -10.13
CA VAL A 131 6.84 2.03 -9.93
C VAL A 131 7.16 2.91 -8.73
N ILE A 132 6.74 4.18 -8.76
CA ILE A 132 7.14 5.17 -7.76
C ILE A 132 6.54 4.83 -6.40
N SER A 133 5.21 4.65 -6.30
CA SER A 133 4.54 4.30 -5.04
C SER A 133 5.08 3.01 -4.42
N PRO A 134 5.22 1.87 -5.14
CA PRO A 134 5.86 0.67 -4.59
C PRO A 134 7.27 0.88 -4.03
N ILE A 135 8.13 1.60 -4.75
CA ILE A 135 9.50 1.89 -4.31
C ILE A 135 9.48 2.74 -3.03
N LEU A 136 8.73 3.84 -3.05
CA LEU A 136 8.68 4.76 -1.91
C LEU A 136 8.08 4.08 -0.66
N ALA A 137 7.02 3.28 -0.84
CA ALA A 137 6.42 2.54 0.28
C ALA A 137 7.37 1.47 0.84
N SER A 138 8.15 0.81 -0.01
CA SER A 138 9.17 -0.15 0.41
C SER A 138 10.27 0.53 1.23
N VAL A 139 10.72 1.71 0.78
CA VAL A 139 11.71 2.52 1.51
C VAL A 139 11.15 3.03 2.84
N ASP A 140 9.89 3.48 2.90
CA ASP A 140 9.26 3.88 4.18
C ASP A 140 9.18 2.71 5.16
N PHE A 141 8.82 1.52 4.68
CA PHE A 141 8.85 0.31 5.49
C PHE A 141 10.25 0.02 6.01
N LEU A 142 11.28 0.01 5.14
CA LEU A 142 12.65 -0.37 5.50
C LEU A 142 13.37 0.63 6.40
N LEU A 143 13.09 1.93 6.26
CA LEU A 143 13.91 2.98 6.88
C LEU A 143 13.19 3.75 7.99
N PHE A 144 11.86 3.87 7.93
CA PHE A 144 11.12 4.81 8.77
C PHE A 144 10.11 4.15 9.71
N ASP A 145 9.69 2.91 9.42
CA ASP A 145 8.81 2.17 10.31
C ASP A 145 9.56 1.44 11.42
N PRO A 146 9.00 1.36 12.65
CA PRO A 146 9.55 0.50 13.67
C PRO A 146 9.38 -0.95 13.25
N HIS A 147 10.36 -1.79 13.59
CA HIS A 147 10.33 -3.21 13.28
C HIS A 147 10.06 -4.08 14.50
N ARG A 148 9.95 -5.40 14.28
CA ARG A 148 9.58 -6.42 15.28
C ARG A 148 8.17 -6.23 15.84
N ARG A 149 7.27 -5.70 15.02
CA ARG A 149 5.86 -5.43 15.40
C ARG A 149 4.89 -6.44 14.80
N PHE A 150 5.32 -7.25 13.83
CA PHE A 150 4.43 -8.21 13.20
C PHE A 150 4.36 -9.55 13.96
N HIS A 151 3.14 -10.02 14.12
CA HIS A 151 2.84 -11.37 14.58
C HIS A 151 2.91 -12.34 13.40
N TRP A 152 3.26 -13.60 13.64
CA TRP A 152 3.43 -14.60 12.57
C TRP A 152 2.15 -14.80 11.75
N HIS A 153 0.97 -14.76 12.41
CA HIS A 153 -0.31 -14.92 11.74
C HIS A 153 -0.64 -13.76 10.79
N ASN A 154 0.05 -12.62 10.91
CA ASN A 154 -0.12 -11.50 9.99
C ASN A 154 0.15 -11.93 8.55
N VAL A 155 1.15 -12.80 8.36
CA VAL A 155 1.54 -13.35 7.05
C VAL A 155 0.34 -13.94 6.31
N LEU A 156 -0.54 -14.65 7.03
CA LEU A 156 -1.75 -15.26 6.48
C LEU A 156 -2.89 -14.26 6.38
N THR A 157 -3.11 -13.44 7.39
CA THR A 157 -4.22 -12.47 7.38
C THR A 157 -4.08 -11.41 6.29
N TRP A 158 -2.87 -11.07 5.88
CA TRP A 158 -2.64 -10.17 4.75
C TRP A 158 -3.05 -10.79 3.42
N LEU A 159 -3.20 -12.10 3.32
CA LEU A 159 -3.67 -12.74 2.07
C LEU A 159 -5.19 -12.73 1.94
N ILE A 160 -5.92 -12.33 2.99
CA ILE A 160 -7.37 -12.48 3.04
C ILE A 160 -8.08 -11.69 1.94
N TYR A 161 -7.52 -10.57 1.50
CA TYR A 161 -8.14 -9.74 0.47
C TYR A 161 -8.11 -10.37 -0.91
N PHE A 162 -7.12 -11.23 -1.20
CA PHE A 162 -7.00 -11.87 -2.50
C PHE A 162 -8.24 -12.69 -2.89
N PRO A 163 -8.76 -13.63 -2.07
CA PRO A 163 -10.00 -14.35 -2.41
C PRO A 163 -11.22 -13.43 -2.49
N PHE A 164 -11.31 -12.37 -1.67
CA PHE A 164 -12.39 -11.38 -1.80
C PHE A 164 -12.33 -10.62 -3.12
N TYR A 165 -11.12 -10.23 -3.55
CA TYR A 165 -10.91 -9.55 -4.82
C TYR A 165 -11.27 -10.45 -6.00
N VAL A 166 -10.84 -11.72 -5.98
CA VAL A 166 -11.19 -12.71 -7.02
C VAL A 166 -12.71 -12.91 -7.07
N ALA A 167 -13.36 -13.13 -5.92
CA ALA A 167 -14.82 -13.27 -5.85
C ALA A 167 -15.53 -12.03 -6.41
N PHE A 168 -15.08 -10.83 -6.04
CA PHE A 168 -15.59 -9.58 -6.58
C PHE A 168 -15.47 -9.51 -8.11
N VAL A 169 -14.31 -9.85 -8.68
CA VAL A 169 -14.09 -9.84 -10.14
C VAL A 169 -15.01 -10.84 -10.84
N LEU A 170 -15.10 -12.08 -10.36
CA LEU A 170 -15.90 -13.13 -10.98
C LEU A 170 -17.41 -12.83 -10.89
N ILE A 171 -17.90 -12.41 -9.74
CA ILE A 171 -19.31 -12.04 -9.55
C ILE A 171 -19.67 -10.85 -10.43
N ARG A 172 -18.81 -9.82 -10.48
CA ARG A 172 -19.01 -8.66 -11.35
C ARG A 172 -19.05 -9.08 -12.82
N ALA A 173 -18.14 -9.95 -13.26
CA ALA A 173 -18.09 -10.41 -14.64
C ALA A 173 -19.36 -11.18 -15.03
N ALA A 174 -19.90 -12.01 -14.13
CA ALA A 174 -21.15 -12.72 -14.35
C ALA A 174 -22.38 -11.77 -14.45
N ILE A 175 -22.41 -10.69 -13.67
CA ILE A 175 -23.53 -9.73 -13.68
C ILE A 175 -23.42 -8.76 -14.87
N TRP A 176 -22.21 -8.35 -15.23
CA TRP A 176 -21.94 -7.35 -16.28
C TRP A 176 -20.86 -7.82 -17.27
N PRO A 177 -21.15 -8.81 -18.13
CA PRO A 177 -20.16 -9.47 -19.00
C PRO A 177 -19.60 -8.56 -20.10
N HIS A 178 -20.20 -7.40 -20.37
CA HIS A 178 -19.73 -6.45 -21.40
C HIS A 178 -19.33 -5.09 -20.81
N SER A 179 -19.23 -4.96 -19.48
CA SER A 179 -18.85 -3.71 -18.82
C SER A 179 -17.42 -3.76 -18.31
N GLY A 180 -16.49 -4.06 -19.22
CA GLY A 180 -15.09 -4.27 -18.90
C GLY A 180 -14.22 -3.04 -18.67
N PRO A 181 -13.16 -3.16 -17.84
CA PRO A 181 -12.12 -2.15 -17.78
C PRO A 181 -11.10 -2.25 -18.92
N GLN A 182 -11.16 -3.29 -19.75
CA GLN A 182 -10.30 -3.51 -20.92
C GLN A 182 -10.99 -3.10 -22.24
N PRO A 183 -10.22 -2.85 -23.32
CA PRO A 183 -10.77 -2.63 -24.66
C PRO A 183 -11.73 -3.75 -25.09
N GLY A 184 -12.78 -3.40 -25.83
CA GLY A 184 -13.80 -4.37 -26.25
C GLY A 184 -14.78 -4.79 -25.16
N GLY A 185 -14.67 -4.23 -23.95
CA GLY A 185 -15.64 -4.46 -22.87
C GLY A 185 -15.41 -5.74 -22.07
N ASN A 186 -14.24 -6.38 -22.19
CA ASN A 186 -13.88 -7.59 -21.43
C ASN A 186 -13.99 -7.32 -19.90
N PRO A 187 -14.85 -8.05 -19.18
CA PRO A 187 -15.22 -7.75 -17.79
C PRO A 187 -14.07 -7.98 -16.80
N TYR A 188 -13.03 -8.71 -17.20
CA TYR A 188 -11.88 -9.06 -16.36
C TYR A 188 -10.79 -7.98 -16.42
N PRO A 189 -10.22 -7.59 -15.27
CA PRO A 189 -9.14 -6.61 -15.23
C PRO A 189 -7.81 -7.19 -15.74
N TYR A 190 -7.59 -8.49 -15.61
CA TYR A 190 -6.32 -9.13 -15.93
C TYR A 190 -6.51 -10.41 -16.73
N ALA A 191 -5.62 -10.68 -17.69
CA ALA A 191 -5.68 -11.88 -18.51
C ALA A 191 -5.61 -13.17 -17.69
N PHE A 192 -4.86 -13.18 -16.58
CA PHE A 192 -4.77 -14.34 -15.68
C PHE A 192 -6.04 -14.59 -14.85
N LEU A 193 -7.01 -13.67 -14.89
CA LEU A 193 -8.35 -13.83 -14.29
C LEU A 193 -9.45 -14.02 -15.33
N ASP A 194 -9.13 -14.02 -16.62
CA ASP A 194 -10.11 -14.12 -17.70
C ASP A 194 -10.70 -15.52 -17.78
N LEU A 195 -11.78 -15.75 -17.02
CA LEU A 195 -12.41 -17.07 -16.93
C LEU A 195 -12.98 -17.54 -18.28
N GLU A 196 -13.46 -16.62 -19.13
CA GLU A 196 -14.00 -16.98 -20.43
C GLU A 196 -12.92 -17.51 -21.36
N HIS A 197 -11.72 -16.92 -21.31
CA HIS A 197 -10.60 -17.36 -22.12
C HIS A 197 -9.85 -18.57 -21.51
N LEU A 198 -9.70 -18.61 -20.19
CA LEU A 198 -8.89 -19.63 -19.49
C LEU A 198 -9.66 -20.92 -19.17
N GLY A 199 -10.96 -20.80 -18.87
CA GLY A 199 -11.73 -21.84 -18.22
C GLY A 199 -11.33 -22.07 -16.75
N TRP A 200 -12.15 -22.84 -16.03
CA TRP A 200 -12.00 -23.06 -14.58
C TRP A 200 -10.71 -23.75 -14.17
N ALA A 201 -10.22 -24.71 -14.98
CA ALA A 201 -9.02 -25.46 -14.68
C ALA A 201 -7.79 -24.54 -14.63
N GLN A 202 -7.55 -23.78 -15.71
CA GLN A 202 -6.39 -22.88 -15.78
C GLN A 202 -6.54 -21.70 -14.81
N LEU A 203 -7.75 -21.15 -14.63
CA LEU A 203 -7.97 -20.11 -13.64
C LEU A 203 -7.56 -20.58 -12.24
N THR A 204 -7.94 -21.80 -11.85
CA THR A 204 -7.58 -22.36 -10.54
C THR A 204 -6.07 -22.50 -10.36
N VAL A 205 -5.37 -22.94 -11.41
CA VAL A 205 -3.89 -23.02 -11.42
C VAL A 205 -3.28 -21.63 -11.21
N ASN A 206 -3.70 -20.64 -12.00
CA ASN A 206 -3.20 -19.27 -11.87
C ASN A 206 -3.42 -18.73 -10.45
N LEU A 207 -4.63 -18.89 -9.89
CA LEU A 207 -4.95 -18.42 -8.54
C LEU A 207 -4.07 -19.09 -7.47
N ALA A 208 -3.79 -20.39 -7.60
CA ALA A 208 -2.90 -21.10 -6.70
C ALA A 208 -1.45 -20.59 -6.80
N GLU A 209 -0.94 -20.38 -8.02
CA GLU A 209 0.40 -19.83 -8.25
C GLU A 209 0.55 -18.44 -7.64
N TYR A 210 -0.39 -17.53 -7.90
CA TYR A 210 -0.38 -16.19 -7.30
C TYR A 210 -0.46 -16.24 -5.78
N LEU A 211 -1.30 -17.10 -5.21
CA LEU A 211 -1.42 -17.25 -3.76
C LEU A 211 -0.10 -17.72 -3.13
N VAL A 212 0.60 -18.67 -3.75
CA VAL A 212 1.92 -19.14 -3.30
C VAL A 212 2.96 -18.01 -3.36
N VAL A 213 3.00 -17.25 -4.45
CA VAL A 213 3.92 -16.11 -4.60
C VAL A 213 3.61 -15.02 -3.57
N PHE A 214 2.34 -14.68 -3.36
CA PHE A 214 1.93 -13.66 -2.39
C PHE A 214 2.22 -14.09 -0.97
N PHE A 215 2.05 -15.37 -0.65
CA PHE A 215 2.47 -15.95 0.63
C PHE A 215 3.98 -15.82 0.83
N ALA A 216 4.79 -16.15 -0.18
CA ALA A 216 6.24 -16.01 -0.11
C ALA A 216 6.66 -14.54 0.11
N LEU A 217 6.07 -13.59 -0.60
CA LEU A 217 6.32 -12.15 -0.41
C LEU A 217 5.91 -11.67 0.99
N SER A 218 4.76 -12.14 1.48
CA SER A 218 4.27 -11.87 2.83
C SER A 218 5.26 -12.37 3.90
N LEU A 219 5.82 -13.56 3.70
CA LEU A 219 6.86 -14.13 4.56
C LEU A 219 8.14 -13.29 4.50
N VAL A 220 8.58 -12.85 3.32
CA VAL A 220 9.76 -11.99 3.16
C VAL A 220 9.60 -10.69 3.95
N ILE A 221 8.46 -10.00 3.84
CA ILE A 221 8.18 -8.77 4.59
C ILE A 221 8.21 -9.04 6.10
N PHE A 222 7.61 -10.14 6.55
CA PHE A 222 7.66 -10.56 7.95
C PHE A 222 9.08 -10.84 8.45
N LEU A 223 9.90 -11.54 7.66
CA LEU A 223 11.29 -11.85 8.02
C LEU A 223 12.14 -10.58 8.10
N ILE A 224 11.97 -9.65 7.16
CA ILE A 224 12.62 -8.34 7.20
C ILE A 224 12.24 -7.58 8.49
N ASP A 225 10.96 -7.56 8.86
CA ASP A 225 10.49 -6.97 10.13
C ASP A 225 11.13 -7.64 11.36
N ARG A 226 11.46 -8.93 11.31
CA ARG A 226 12.14 -9.60 12.44
C ARG A 226 13.62 -9.29 12.54
N ILE A 227 14.30 -9.15 11.40
CA ILE A 227 15.74 -8.92 11.35
C ILE A 227 16.06 -7.46 11.73
N LEU A 228 15.28 -6.51 11.22
CA LEU A 228 15.52 -5.08 11.42
C LEU A 228 15.25 -4.62 12.88
N PRO A 229 15.91 -3.54 13.32
CA PRO A 229 15.83 -3.09 14.71
C PRO A 229 14.46 -2.49 15.03
N ALA A 230 14.00 -2.67 16.26
CA ALA A 230 12.74 -2.07 16.74
C ALA A 230 12.76 -0.52 16.81
N LYS A 231 13.94 0.09 16.64
CA LYS A 231 14.16 1.53 16.70
C LYS A 231 14.08 2.16 15.32
N THR A 232 13.63 3.39 15.26
CA THR A 232 13.57 4.21 14.04
C THR A 232 14.34 5.51 14.20
N PRO A 233 14.61 6.25 13.10
CA PRO A 233 15.07 7.63 13.18
C PRO A 233 14.14 8.57 13.97
N LEU A 234 12.92 8.12 14.28
CA LEU A 234 11.91 8.83 15.09
C LEU A 234 11.93 8.42 16.57
N THR A 235 12.78 7.48 16.98
CA THR A 235 12.99 7.11 18.38
C THR A 235 14.33 7.65 18.87
N ILE A 236 14.36 8.13 20.11
CA ILE A 236 15.62 8.51 20.78
C ILE A 236 16.17 7.25 21.44
N ASP A 237 17.45 6.96 21.20
CA ASP A 237 18.19 5.97 21.96
C ASP A 237 18.16 6.38 23.44
N ARG A 238 17.48 5.57 24.26
CA ARG A 238 17.58 5.66 25.72
C ARG A 238 18.96 5.23 26.17
#